data_AF-A0A9D4UER8-F1
#
_entry.id   AF-A0A9D4UER8-F1
#
_cell.length_a   1.000
_cell.length_b   1.000
_cell.length_c   1.000
_cell.angle_alpha   90.00
_cell.angle_beta   90.00
_cell.angle_gamma   90.00
#
_symmetry.space_group_name_H-M   'P 1'
#
loop_
_entity.id
_entity.type
_entity.pdbx_description
1 polymer ?
#
loop_
_entity_poly.entity_id
_entity_poly.type
_entity_poly.pdbx_seq_one_letter_code
_entity_poly.pdbx_strand_id
1 'polypeptide(L)'
;MAWRGFNVMVDKQRVLLLDCRPPSLFAASHIRGSICVALQGRTLISLAGPGPPTWSSNCWWDRHVLLITGPPSHKRKTPDHDALTFHPVFTFLQEEGLVRSLHLLEPDQGEEDAFTSFASSYPFLVTRSTKSVGIGSYPTEIIPRLLFLGDMSHAASQSRLKELQICHVVTIHTEPLKLPKSFVHAFFELEDAPFANIAQYFDPVYEFVERAKSAQKRVLIHCGAGASRSATLCAAYLMRAKHWGVEDALKFLKEHRSKVNPNPGFLSALHEYSCFLDENRLDVPTKASSAGIPWHLDILKKEDSIGSVLLDKDVISFGRGADCYMILDHTSISRQHAVLTRGENGEFKLVDNHSTHGTFVNGNVLSRGAAVVLKQGDILRFGASTRTESWVYLELLHALFGEDIGFR
;
A
#
# COMPACT_ATOMS: atom_id res chain seq x y z
N MET A 1 -2.95 -5.81 16.21
CA MET A 1 -2.97 -4.64 15.26
C MET A 1 -3.97 -3.50 15.62
N ALA A 2 -4.42 -3.37 16.87
CA ALA A 2 -5.62 -2.56 17.18
C ALA A 2 -5.48 -1.03 17.11
N TRP A 3 -4.27 -0.48 17.12
CA TRP A 3 -4.06 0.97 17.13
C TRP A 3 -4.19 1.62 15.73
N ARG A 4 -4.15 0.80 14.67
CA ARG A 4 -4.06 1.21 13.26
C ARG A 4 -5.37 1.75 12.67
N GLY A 5 -6.52 1.50 13.32
CA GLY A 5 -7.81 2.09 12.97
C GLY A 5 -8.10 3.42 13.68
N PHE A 6 -7.21 3.84 14.58
CA PHE A 6 -7.37 5.06 15.32
C PHE A 6 -6.42 6.09 14.74
N ASN A 7 -6.94 6.98 13.86
CA ASN A 7 -6.30 8.27 13.66
C ASN A 7 -5.94 8.78 15.06
N VAL A 8 -4.64 8.95 15.37
CA VAL A 8 -4.15 9.50 16.65
C VAL A 8 -4.46 11.01 16.66
N MET A 9 -5.72 11.35 16.47
CA MET A 9 -6.35 12.63 16.70
C MET A 9 -6.73 12.61 18.18
N VAL A 10 -5.72 12.83 19.02
CA VAL A 10 -5.87 12.99 20.49
C VAL A 10 -6.90 14.07 20.83
N ASP A 11 -7.20 14.98 19.89
CA ASP A 11 -8.03 16.16 20.15
C ASP A 11 -9.53 16.00 19.85
N LYS A 12 -9.97 15.00 19.07
CA LYS A 12 -11.41 14.89 18.70
C LYS A 12 -11.91 13.45 18.68
N GLN A 13 -12.19 12.98 19.91
CA GLN A 13 -13.04 11.84 20.28
C GLN A 13 -12.59 10.45 19.78
N ARG A 14 -12.14 9.59 20.72
CA ARG A 14 -12.78 8.29 21.08
C ARG A 14 -11.84 7.28 21.74
N VAL A 15 -10.51 7.49 21.70
CA VAL A 15 -9.52 6.51 22.21
C VAL A 15 -8.80 7.00 23.45
N LEU A 16 -8.74 6.18 24.48
CA LEU A 16 -7.93 6.36 25.67
C LEU A 16 -6.67 5.49 25.55
N LEU A 17 -5.50 6.12 25.56
CA LEU A 17 -4.21 5.43 25.57
C LEU A 17 -3.78 5.21 27.02
N LEU A 18 -3.82 3.96 27.46
CA LEU A 18 -3.44 3.57 28.81
C LEU A 18 -2.08 2.86 28.76
N ASP A 19 -1.08 3.45 29.41
CA ASP A 19 0.26 2.89 29.50
C ASP A 19 0.43 2.20 30.85
N CYS A 20 0.54 0.87 30.81
CA CYS A 20 0.71 0.02 31.99
C CYS A 20 2.18 -0.33 32.27
N ARG A 21 3.13 0.31 31.57
CA ARG A 21 4.56 0.12 31.84
C ARG A 21 4.94 0.70 33.20
N PRO A 22 6.03 0.21 33.82
CA PRO A 22 6.59 0.81 35.03
C PRO A 22 6.76 2.33 34.89
N PRO A 23 6.49 3.14 35.95
CA PRO A 23 6.61 4.59 35.91
C PRO A 23 7.99 5.08 35.45
N SER A 24 9.05 4.33 35.73
CA SER A 24 10.41 4.62 35.26
C SER A 24 10.53 4.55 33.73
N LEU A 25 9.91 3.56 33.09
CA LEU A 25 9.89 3.44 31.62
C LEU A 25 9.02 4.53 30.98
N PHE A 26 7.85 4.82 31.57
CA PHE A 26 6.98 5.90 31.11
C PHE A 26 7.66 7.27 31.19
N ALA A 27 8.36 7.55 32.29
CA ALA A 27 9.12 8.78 32.49
C ALA A 27 10.29 8.90 31.51
N ALA A 28 10.95 7.78 31.17
CA ALA A 28 12.01 7.76 30.17
C ALA A 28 11.47 8.08 28.77
N SER A 29 10.30 7.53 28.41
CA SER A 29 9.60 7.82 27.16
C SER A 29 8.18 7.25 27.17
N HIS A 30 7.22 7.95 26.57
CA HIS A 30 5.83 7.48 26.45
C HIS A 30 5.17 7.96 25.16
N ILE A 31 4.07 7.32 24.77
CA ILE A 31 3.24 7.79 23.65
C ILE A 31 2.56 9.09 24.08
N ARG A 32 2.69 10.15 23.29
CA ARG A 32 2.11 11.47 23.59
C ARG A 32 0.61 11.33 23.81
N GLY A 33 0.12 11.84 24.96
CA GLY A 33 -1.29 11.76 25.33
C GLY A 33 -1.69 10.45 26.04
N SER A 34 -0.77 9.49 26.21
CA SER A 34 -0.99 8.33 27.06
C SER A 34 -0.99 8.71 28.54
N ILE A 35 -1.74 7.92 29.33
CA ILE A 35 -1.84 8.06 30.78
C ILE A 35 -1.21 6.82 31.38
N CYS A 36 -0.20 7.01 32.24
CA CYS A 36 0.41 5.92 32.98
C CYS A 36 -0.57 5.48 34.07
N VAL A 37 -0.97 4.21 34.07
CA VAL A 37 -1.97 3.68 35.01
C VAL A 37 -1.52 2.39 35.66
N ALA A 38 -2.02 2.15 36.86
CA ALA A 38 -1.91 0.86 37.54
C ALA A 38 -3.21 0.51 38.26
N LEU A 39 -3.36 -0.75 38.64
CA LEU A 39 -4.47 -1.23 39.44
C LEU A 39 -4.04 -1.32 40.92
N GLN A 40 -4.76 -0.66 41.81
CA GLN A 40 -4.62 -0.76 43.26
C GLN A 40 -5.91 -1.33 43.85
N GLY A 41 -5.91 -2.63 44.18
CA GLY A 41 -7.13 -3.35 44.55
C GLY A 41 -8.10 -3.44 43.35
N ARG A 42 -9.31 -2.88 43.49
CA ARG A 42 -10.29 -2.73 42.38
C ARG A 42 -10.37 -1.29 41.84
N THR A 43 -9.33 -0.50 42.06
CA THR A 43 -9.31 0.91 41.64
C THR A 43 -8.18 1.13 40.64
N LEU A 44 -8.54 1.63 39.45
CA LEU A 44 -7.57 2.12 38.47
C LEU A 44 -7.05 3.48 38.95
N ILE A 45 -5.72 3.63 39.05
CA ILE A 45 -5.06 4.87 39.50
C ILE A 45 -4.23 5.47 38.37
N SER A 46 -4.22 6.81 38.29
CA SER A 46 -3.35 7.56 37.38
C SER A 46 -2.01 7.82 38.08
N LEU A 47 -0.92 7.36 37.48
CA LEU A 47 0.44 7.53 37.99
C LEU A 47 1.15 8.73 37.37
N ALA A 48 0.86 9.02 36.09
CA ALA A 48 1.42 10.16 35.34
C ALA A 48 0.62 10.41 34.05
N GLY A 49 0.81 11.59 33.43
CA GLY A 49 0.18 11.97 32.16
C GLY A 49 -0.91 13.05 32.30
N PRO A 50 -1.63 13.38 31.20
CA PRO A 50 -2.60 14.49 31.17
C PRO A 50 -3.98 14.14 31.76
N GLY A 51 -4.15 12.93 32.32
CA GLY A 51 -5.45 12.44 32.82
C GLY A 51 -5.85 13.04 34.19
N PRO A 52 -7.15 13.06 34.52
CA PRO A 52 -7.59 13.52 35.84
C PRO A 52 -7.01 12.61 36.94
N PRO A 53 -6.64 13.17 38.11
CA PRO A 53 -6.05 12.42 39.22
C PRO A 53 -7.01 11.40 39.83
N THR A 54 -8.31 11.51 39.55
CA THR A 54 -9.37 10.64 40.08
C THR A 54 -10.31 10.19 38.98
N TRP A 55 -10.33 8.87 38.74
CA TRP A 55 -11.26 8.20 37.84
C TRP A 55 -12.60 8.02 38.56
N SER A 56 -13.54 8.98 38.41
CA SER A 56 -14.89 8.79 38.94
C SER A 56 -15.61 7.67 38.18
N SER A 57 -16.65 7.08 38.77
CA SER A 57 -17.55 6.10 38.13
C SER A 57 -18.33 6.64 36.93
N ASN A 58 -18.16 7.93 36.56
CA ASN A 58 -18.77 8.56 35.39
C ASN A 58 -17.81 9.36 34.46
N CYS A 59 -16.48 9.25 34.57
CA CYS A 59 -15.49 9.87 33.65
C CYS A 59 -15.05 9.20 32.33
N TRP A 60 -15.14 7.87 32.11
CA TRP A 60 -14.40 7.21 30.99
C TRP A 60 -15.11 6.05 30.26
N TRP A 61 -16.33 5.69 30.65
CA TRP A 61 -17.25 4.78 29.93
C TRP A 61 -17.45 5.27 28.49
N ASP A 62 -17.73 4.33 27.60
CA ASP A 62 -18.03 4.59 26.18
C ASP A 62 -16.82 5.12 25.35
N ARG A 63 -15.61 5.10 25.92
CA ARG A 63 -14.35 5.29 25.19
C ARG A 63 -13.82 3.95 24.67
N HIS A 64 -13.20 3.96 23.49
CA HIS A 64 -12.31 2.89 23.06
C HIS A 64 -11.01 2.99 23.87
N VAL A 65 -10.46 1.87 24.32
CA VAL A 65 -9.23 1.83 25.14
C VAL A 65 -8.18 1.02 24.40
N LEU A 66 -6.98 1.58 24.28
CA LEU A 66 -5.78 0.88 23.84
C LEU A 66 -4.79 0.81 25.00
N LEU A 67 -4.47 -0.41 25.42
CA LEU A 67 -3.52 -0.70 26.48
C LEU A 67 -2.13 -0.97 25.92
N ILE A 68 -1.12 -0.37 26.53
CA ILE A 68 0.30 -0.60 26.24
C ILE A 68 0.88 -1.33 27.44
N THR A 69 1.38 -2.54 27.22
CA THR A 69 2.08 -3.32 28.25
C THR A 69 3.59 -3.17 28.09
N GLY A 70 4.30 -3.34 29.20
CA GLY A 70 5.76 -3.35 29.21
C GLY A 70 6.33 -4.70 28.80
N PRO A 71 7.67 -4.76 28.67
CA PRO A 71 8.35 -6.03 28.45
C PRO A 71 7.93 -7.05 29.51
N PRO A 72 7.75 -8.33 29.14
CA PRO A 72 7.36 -9.36 30.07
C PRO A 72 8.36 -9.40 31.23
N SER A 73 7.86 -9.44 32.46
CA SER A 73 8.73 -9.42 33.64
C SER A 73 9.67 -10.63 33.59
N HIS A 74 10.99 -10.41 33.63
CA HIS A 74 12.04 -11.46 33.64
C HIS A 74 11.95 -12.48 34.79
N LYS A 75 10.92 -12.42 35.64
CA LYS A 75 10.69 -13.36 36.75
C LYS A 75 9.91 -14.63 36.36
N ARG A 76 9.50 -14.80 35.10
CA ARG A 76 8.81 -16.03 34.64
C ARG A 76 9.66 -16.78 33.62
N LYS A 77 9.95 -18.06 33.93
CA LYS A 77 10.86 -18.96 33.20
C LYS A 77 10.22 -19.69 32.00
N THR A 78 8.99 -19.36 31.62
CA THR A 78 8.30 -20.01 30.49
C THR A 78 7.70 -18.95 29.56
N PRO A 79 7.93 -19.03 28.23
CA PRO A 79 7.30 -18.16 27.26
C PRO A 79 5.88 -18.71 27.00
N ASP A 80 4.91 -18.33 27.84
CA ASP A 80 3.51 -18.52 27.49
C ASP A 80 3.04 -17.33 26.65
N HIS A 81 2.65 -17.62 25.41
CA HIS A 81 1.94 -16.68 24.54
C HIS A 81 0.64 -16.13 25.19
N ASP A 82 0.16 -16.75 26.28
CA ASP A 82 -1.01 -16.34 27.06
C ASP A 82 -0.75 -15.15 28.01
N ALA A 83 0.50 -14.74 28.27
CA ALA A 83 0.82 -13.73 29.28
C ALA A 83 0.27 -12.31 28.99
N LEU A 84 -0.07 -12.02 27.74
CA LEU A 84 -0.65 -10.73 27.32
C LEU A 84 -2.14 -10.61 27.70
N THR A 85 -2.87 -11.72 27.76
CA THR A 85 -4.31 -11.78 28.07
C THR A 85 -4.62 -11.69 29.57
N PHE A 86 -3.60 -11.80 30.44
CA PHE A 86 -3.73 -11.79 31.91
C PHE A 86 -3.22 -10.49 32.58
N HIS A 87 -3.04 -9.40 31.83
CA HIS A 87 -2.64 -8.14 32.45
C HIS A 87 -3.75 -7.65 33.42
N PRO A 88 -3.46 -7.38 34.72
CA PRO A 88 -4.51 -7.09 35.71
C PRO A 88 -5.43 -5.93 35.33
N VAL A 89 -4.88 -4.89 34.67
CA VAL A 89 -5.69 -3.78 34.15
C VAL A 89 -6.59 -4.23 33.00
N PHE A 90 -6.10 -5.07 32.09
CA PHE A 90 -6.92 -5.58 30.99
C PHE A 90 -8.09 -6.39 31.51
N THR A 91 -7.83 -7.33 32.43
CA THR A 91 -8.86 -8.16 33.07
C THR A 91 -9.88 -7.30 33.82
N PHE A 92 -9.43 -6.33 34.62
CA PHE A 92 -10.32 -5.40 35.32
C PHE A 92 -11.22 -4.63 34.35
N LEU A 93 -10.66 -4.05 33.27
CA LEU A 93 -11.43 -3.30 32.28
C LEU A 93 -12.45 -4.15 31.54
N GLN A 94 -12.11 -5.41 31.28
CA GLN A 94 -13.00 -6.38 30.65
C GLN A 94 -14.15 -6.79 31.57
N GLU A 95 -13.87 -7.03 32.87
CA GLU A 95 -14.87 -7.39 33.87
C GLU A 95 -15.85 -6.27 34.18
N GLU A 96 -15.38 -5.02 34.25
CA GLU A 96 -16.26 -3.87 34.47
C GLU A 96 -17.22 -3.67 33.29
N GLY A 97 -16.79 -3.95 32.06
CA GLY A 97 -17.67 -3.93 30.88
C GLY A 97 -18.15 -2.55 30.43
N LEU A 98 -17.50 -1.47 30.91
CA LEU A 98 -17.95 -0.09 30.73
C LEU A 98 -17.27 0.64 29.55
N VAL A 99 -16.19 0.08 29.02
CA VAL A 99 -15.46 0.62 27.85
C VAL A 99 -16.13 0.20 26.55
N ARG A 100 -16.11 1.07 25.53
CA ARG A 100 -16.73 0.78 24.22
C ARG A 100 -16.01 -0.33 23.46
N SER A 101 -14.69 -0.31 23.51
CA SER A 101 -13.86 -1.44 23.05
C SER A 101 -12.56 -1.44 23.83
N LEU A 102 -12.00 -2.63 24.03
CA LEU A 102 -10.75 -2.84 24.73
C LEU A 102 -9.78 -3.53 23.79
N HIS A 103 -8.61 -2.94 23.62
CA HIS A 103 -7.58 -3.47 22.75
C HIS A 103 -6.23 -3.46 23.44
N LEU A 104 -5.47 -4.52 23.23
CA LEU A 104 -4.08 -4.59 23.63
C LEU A 104 -3.18 -4.23 22.45
N LEU A 105 -2.17 -3.39 22.71
CA LEU A 105 -1.08 -3.17 21.77
C LEU A 105 -0.12 -4.35 21.87
N GLU A 106 0.02 -5.08 20.77
CA GLU A 106 0.92 -6.23 20.66
C GLU A 106 2.25 -5.79 20.06
N PRO A 107 3.38 -6.38 20.49
CA PRO A 107 4.65 -6.19 19.81
C PRO A 107 4.60 -6.71 18.36
N ASP A 108 5.32 -6.03 17.46
CA ASP A 108 5.62 -6.59 16.14
C ASP A 108 6.61 -7.78 16.30
N GLN A 109 6.64 -8.71 15.35
CA GLN A 109 7.54 -9.88 15.42
C GLN A 109 9.01 -9.43 15.55
N GLY A 110 9.70 -9.99 16.55
CA GLY A 110 11.12 -9.70 16.81
C GLY A 110 11.37 -8.50 17.74
N GLU A 111 10.33 -7.76 18.14
CA GLU A 111 10.45 -6.67 19.11
C GLU A 111 10.21 -7.15 20.55
N GLU A 112 10.92 -6.55 21.51
CA GLU A 112 10.84 -6.94 22.92
C GLU A 112 9.48 -6.61 23.55
N ASP A 113 8.90 -5.48 23.16
CA ASP A 113 7.63 -5.00 23.68
C ASP A 113 6.85 -4.11 22.69
N ALA A 114 5.57 -3.93 23.02
CA ALA A 114 4.60 -3.18 22.23
C ALA A 114 4.94 -1.70 22.08
N PHE A 115 5.53 -1.08 23.12
CA PHE A 115 5.97 0.30 23.06
C PHE A 115 7.17 0.46 22.14
N THR A 116 8.14 -0.45 22.19
CA THR A 116 9.32 -0.43 21.32
C THR A 116 8.92 -0.54 19.85
N SER A 117 7.99 -1.45 19.54
CA SER A 117 7.39 -1.57 18.19
C SER A 117 6.73 -0.26 17.73
N PHE A 118 5.97 0.39 18.61
CA PHE A 118 5.33 1.67 18.34
C PHE A 118 6.35 2.79 18.16
N ALA A 119 7.34 2.87 19.03
CA ALA A 119 8.37 3.90 19.02
C ALA A 119 9.24 3.83 17.76
N SER A 120 9.54 2.61 17.29
CA SER A 120 10.24 2.39 16.02
C SER A 120 9.40 2.89 14.83
N SER A 121 8.10 2.63 14.85
CA SER A 121 7.22 2.93 13.72
C SER A 121 6.70 4.37 13.68
N TYR A 122 6.53 4.98 14.85
CA TYR A 122 5.97 6.32 15.07
C TYR A 122 6.78 7.11 16.11
N PRO A 123 8.11 7.30 15.90
CA PRO A 123 9.00 7.93 16.89
C PRO A 123 8.56 9.36 17.25
N PHE A 124 7.89 10.04 16.34
CA PHE A 124 7.37 11.41 16.50
C PHE A 124 6.17 11.50 17.45
N LEU A 125 5.46 10.39 17.68
CA LEU A 125 4.41 10.30 18.69
C LEU A 125 4.97 9.91 20.07
N VAL A 126 6.28 9.65 20.18
CA VAL A 126 6.93 9.37 21.46
C VAL A 126 7.54 10.66 22.04
N THR A 127 7.38 10.86 23.34
CA THR A 127 7.83 12.07 24.03
C THR A 127 8.38 11.75 25.41
N ARG A 128 9.22 12.65 25.93
CA ARG A 128 9.63 12.69 27.35
C ARG A 128 8.81 13.72 28.16
N SER A 129 8.09 14.60 27.46
CA SER A 129 7.27 15.66 28.06
C SER A 129 5.83 15.22 28.23
N THR A 130 5.30 15.39 29.44
CA THR A 130 3.88 15.15 29.81
C THR A 130 2.97 16.32 29.48
N LYS A 131 3.50 17.47 29.02
CA LYS A 131 2.69 18.65 28.64
C LYS A 131 1.89 18.37 27.36
N SER A 132 0.60 18.70 27.38
CA SER A 132 -0.27 18.67 26.20
C SER A 132 0.11 19.80 25.23
N VAL A 133 0.74 19.43 24.12
CA VAL A 133 0.93 20.33 22.97
C VAL A 133 -0.09 19.91 21.91
N GLY A 134 -0.84 20.87 21.38
CA GLY A 134 -1.89 20.63 20.39
C GLY A 134 -1.40 19.77 19.22
N ILE A 135 -2.12 18.69 18.94
CA ILE A 135 -1.77 17.75 17.87
C ILE A 135 -2.45 18.26 16.61
N GLY A 136 -1.67 18.94 15.77
CA GLY A 136 -2.15 19.26 14.43
C GLY A 136 -2.46 17.98 13.63
N SER A 137 -3.35 18.07 12.67
CA SER A 137 -3.90 16.89 11.97
C SER A 137 -2.85 16.16 11.11
N TYR A 138 -2.73 14.84 11.26
CA TYR A 138 -1.88 13.99 10.43
C TYR A 138 -2.68 13.41 9.25
N PRO A 139 -2.03 13.09 8.12
CA PRO A 139 -2.66 12.26 7.10
C PRO A 139 -3.06 10.90 7.67
N THR A 140 -4.15 10.35 7.15
CA THR A 140 -4.71 9.07 7.58
C THR A 140 -3.89 7.94 6.99
N GLU A 141 -3.38 7.03 7.82
CA GLU A 141 -2.73 5.80 7.35
C GLU A 141 -3.80 4.83 6.81
N ILE A 142 -3.69 4.46 5.55
CA ILE A 142 -4.61 3.55 4.85
C ILE A 142 -4.02 2.15 4.79
N ILE A 143 -2.74 2.05 4.42
CA ILE A 143 -1.99 0.80 4.46
C ILE A 143 -0.82 1.00 5.40
N PRO A 144 -0.70 0.17 6.46
CA PRO A 144 0.33 0.32 7.46
C PRO A 144 1.72 0.41 6.84
N ARG A 145 2.47 1.44 7.23
CA ARG A 145 3.84 1.73 6.82
C ARG A 145 4.05 1.89 5.31
N LEU A 146 2.97 2.09 4.55
CA LEU A 146 3.04 2.23 3.11
C LEU A 146 2.24 3.42 2.60
N LEU A 147 0.92 3.43 2.78
CA LEU A 147 0.03 4.35 2.07
C LEU A 147 -0.73 5.26 3.04
N PHE A 148 -0.60 6.56 2.83
CA PHE A 148 -1.27 7.61 3.60
C PHE A 148 -2.17 8.44 2.68
N LEU A 149 -3.33 8.85 3.20
CA LEU A 149 -4.31 9.70 2.53
C LEU A 149 -4.43 11.05 3.26
N GLY A 150 -4.21 12.15 2.54
CA GLY A 150 -4.21 13.49 3.14
C GLY A 150 -4.86 14.58 2.30
N ASP A 151 -4.82 15.79 2.85
CA ASP A 151 -5.21 17.03 2.19
C ASP A 151 -4.01 17.97 2.02
N MET A 152 -4.24 19.16 1.45
CA MET A 152 -3.16 20.11 1.16
C MET A 152 -2.37 20.50 2.42
N SER A 153 -3.05 20.64 3.56
CA SER A 153 -2.38 21.01 4.81
C SER A 153 -1.41 19.93 5.30
N HIS A 154 -1.74 18.66 5.06
CA HIS A 154 -0.88 17.53 5.41
C HIS A 154 0.37 17.49 4.54
N ALA A 155 0.21 17.70 3.23
CA ALA A 155 1.32 17.67 2.29
C ALA A 155 2.25 18.89 2.40
N ALA A 156 1.70 20.07 2.72
CA ALA A 156 2.50 21.27 2.94
C ALA A 156 3.34 21.22 4.23
N SER A 157 2.99 20.35 5.18
CA SER A 157 3.68 20.22 6.47
C SER A 157 4.89 19.28 6.36
N GLN A 158 6.03 19.82 5.94
CA GLN A 158 7.28 19.06 5.83
C GLN A 158 7.73 18.42 7.16
N SER A 159 7.43 19.08 8.29
CA SER A 159 7.69 18.50 9.62
C SER A 159 6.91 17.21 9.81
N ARG A 160 5.60 17.21 9.52
CA ARG A 160 4.75 16.01 9.64
C ARG A 160 5.13 14.91 8.66
N LEU A 161 5.53 15.26 7.44
CA LEU A 161 6.02 14.27 6.48
C LEU A 161 7.30 13.59 6.98
N LYS A 162 8.25 14.35 7.51
CA LYS A 162 9.49 13.81 8.09
C LYS A 162 9.23 12.96 9.32
N GLU A 163 8.36 13.44 10.21
CA GLU A 163 7.89 12.70 11.39
C GLU A 163 7.33 11.33 10.97
N LEU A 164 6.41 11.30 10.01
CA LEU A 164 5.83 10.07 9.45
C LEU A 164 6.78 9.27 8.57
N GLN A 165 8.02 9.70 8.37
CA GLN A 165 8.99 9.12 7.43
C GLN A 165 8.44 8.97 6.01
N ILE A 166 7.49 9.83 5.63
CA ILE A 166 6.98 9.92 4.27
C ILE A 166 8.07 10.58 3.43
N CYS A 167 8.46 9.90 2.36
CA CYS A 167 9.45 10.38 1.40
C CYS A 167 8.93 10.39 -0.04
N HIS A 168 7.77 9.77 -0.28
CA HIS A 168 7.10 9.74 -1.57
C HIS A 168 5.77 10.48 -1.47
N VAL A 169 5.50 11.40 -2.39
CA VAL A 169 4.28 12.20 -2.38
C VAL A 169 3.64 12.20 -3.78
N VAL A 170 2.35 11.89 -3.83
CA VAL A 170 1.49 12.07 -4.99
C VAL A 170 0.59 13.27 -4.73
N THR A 171 0.74 14.32 -5.54
CA THR A 171 -0.13 15.50 -5.55
C THR A 171 -1.07 15.39 -6.73
N ILE A 172 -2.37 15.27 -6.47
CA ILE A 172 -3.41 15.44 -7.50
C ILE A 172 -4.19 16.74 -7.24
N HIS A 173 -3.89 17.77 -8.04
CA HIS A 173 -4.43 19.11 -7.85
C HIS A 173 -4.41 19.89 -9.17
N THR A 174 -4.99 21.09 -9.20
CA THR A 174 -4.82 22.04 -10.32
C THR A 174 -3.49 22.76 -10.31
N GLU A 175 -2.72 22.68 -9.22
CA GLU A 175 -1.49 23.44 -9.02
C GLU A 175 -0.47 22.56 -8.29
N PRO A 176 0.81 22.60 -8.67
CA PRO A 176 1.83 21.78 -8.05
C PRO A 176 2.18 22.26 -6.64
N LEU A 177 2.41 21.30 -5.73
CA LEU A 177 2.99 21.59 -4.42
C LEU A 177 4.51 21.64 -4.53
N LYS A 178 5.13 22.73 -4.06
CA LYS A 178 6.60 22.83 -3.99
C LYS A 178 7.13 22.03 -2.79
N LEU A 179 7.68 20.86 -3.06
CA LEU A 179 8.37 20.03 -2.08
C LEU A 179 9.90 20.14 -2.21
N PRO A 180 10.66 19.99 -1.11
CA PRO A 180 12.11 19.87 -1.18
C PRO A 180 12.56 18.70 -2.06
N LYS A 181 13.73 18.80 -2.68
CA LYS A 181 14.33 17.73 -3.52
C LYS A 181 14.55 16.39 -2.80
N SER A 182 14.47 16.37 -1.47
CA SER A 182 14.55 15.14 -0.67
C SER A 182 13.32 14.25 -0.79
N PHE A 183 12.22 14.74 -1.37
CA PHE A 183 11.00 13.98 -1.61
C PHE A 183 10.94 13.50 -3.06
N VAL A 184 10.54 12.25 -3.25
CA VAL A 184 10.13 11.73 -4.55
C VAL A 184 8.70 12.19 -4.80
N HIS A 185 8.51 13.07 -5.78
CA HIS A 185 7.24 13.76 -6.00
C HIS A 185 6.66 13.43 -7.38
N ALA A 186 5.42 12.95 -7.40
CA ALA A 186 4.60 12.83 -8.60
C ALA A 186 3.47 13.86 -8.54
N PHE A 187 3.31 14.65 -9.60
CA PHE A 187 2.25 15.62 -9.75
C PHE A 187 1.34 15.23 -10.91
N PHE A 188 0.04 15.19 -10.65
CA PHE A 188 -1.01 14.96 -11.63
C PHE A 188 -1.97 16.14 -11.62
N GLU A 189 -2.05 16.84 -12.75
CA GLU A 189 -2.95 17.97 -12.89
C GLU A 189 -4.38 17.48 -13.12
N LEU A 190 -5.28 17.78 -12.18
CA LEU A 190 -6.69 17.42 -12.31
C LEU A 190 -7.61 18.28 -11.43
N GLU A 191 -8.65 18.82 -12.05
CA GLU A 191 -9.78 19.44 -11.37
C GLU A 191 -10.68 18.40 -10.67
N ASP A 192 -11.40 18.82 -9.63
CA ASP A 192 -12.35 17.95 -8.93
C ASP A 192 -13.74 18.02 -9.56
N ALA A 193 -13.82 17.64 -10.83
CA ALA A 193 -15.04 17.73 -11.62
C ALA A 193 -15.50 16.35 -12.12
N PRO A 194 -16.82 16.08 -12.21
CA PRO A 194 -17.33 14.79 -12.71
C PRO A 194 -16.93 14.45 -14.15
N PHE A 195 -16.59 15.45 -14.97
CA PHE A 195 -16.14 15.23 -16.36
C PHE A 195 -14.63 15.03 -16.48
N ALA A 196 -13.86 15.20 -15.40
CA ALA A 196 -12.41 15.05 -15.44
C ALA A 196 -12.02 13.57 -15.48
N ASN A 197 -11.15 13.18 -16.41
CA ASN A 197 -10.71 11.79 -16.53
C ASN A 197 -9.64 11.47 -15.48
N ILE A 198 -10.05 10.95 -14.32
CA ILE A 198 -9.11 10.51 -13.27
C ILE A 198 -8.53 9.13 -13.53
N ALA A 199 -9.20 8.30 -14.34
CA ALA A 199 -8.81 6.91 -14.59
C ALA A 199 -7.43 6.80 -15.28
N GLN A 200 -7.07 7.81 -16.09
CA GLN A 200 -5.74 7.90 -16.71
C GLN A 200 -4.57 7.86 -15.71
N TYR A 201 -4.83 8.12 -14.42
CA TYR A 201 -3.82 8.12 -13.36
C TYR A 201 -3.82 6.86 -12.50
N PHE A 202 -4.72 5.89 -12.74
CA PHE A 202 -4.78 4.67 -11.92
C PHE A 202 -3.50 3.83 -12.04
N ASP A 203 -3.01 3.57 -13.26
CA ASP A 203 -1.77 2.81 -13.46
C ASP A 203 -0.51 3.57 -12.99
N PRO A 204 -0.28 4.84 -13.38
CA PRO A 204 0.90 5.58 -12.89
C PRO A 204 0.98 5.67 -11.36
N VAL A 205 -0.16 5.83 -10.69
CA VAL A 205 -0.21 5.89 -9.23
C VAL A 205 0.01 4.51 -8.62
N TYR A 206 -0.56 3.45 -9.21
CA TYR A 206 -0.31 2.08 -8.77
C TYR A 206 1.18 1.74 -8.82
N GLU A 207 1.84 1.99 -9.95
CA GLU A 207 3.28 1.77 -10.12
C GLU A 207 4.13 2.62 -9.16
N PHE A 208 3.73 3.87 -8.92
CA PHE A 208 4.41 4.74 -7.96
C PHE A 208 4.38 4.15 -6.55
N VAL A 209 3.22 3.65 -6.12
CA VAL A 209 3.06 3.03 -4.80
C VAL A 209 3.78 1.69 -4.72
N GLU A 210 3.72 0.84 -5.75
CA GLU A 210 4.43 -0.45 -5.75
C GLU A 210 5.96 -0.27 -5.76
N ARG A 211 6.50 0.72 -6.48
CA ARG A 211 7.93 1.07 -6.38
C ARG A 211 8.32 1.49 -4.97
N ALA A 212 7.54 2.38 -4.35
CA ALA A 212 7.79 2.78 -2.96
C ALA A 212 7.72 1.60 -2.00
N LYS A 213 6.73 0.70 -2.19
CA LYS A 213 6.56 -0.54 -1.40
C LYS A 213 7.77 -1.46 -1.52
N SER A 214 8.27 -1.70 -2.73
CA SER A 214 9.47 -2.55 -2.96
C SER A 214 10.71 -2.00 -2.24
N ALA A 215 10.82 -0.68 -2.14
CA ALA A 215 11.89 0.02 -1.43
C ALA A 215 11.60 0.28 0.06
N GLN A 216 10.54 -0.32 0.61
CA GLN A 216 10.07 -0.14 2.00
C GLN A 216 9.91 1.34 2.37
N LYS A 217 9.33 2.14 1.47
CA LYS A 217 9.09 3.58 1.62
C LYS A 217 7.61 3.87 1.84
N ARG A 218 7.35 5.02 2.46
CA ARG A 218 6.01 5.54 2.77
C ARG A 218 5.59 6.62 1.78
N VAL A 219 4.35 6.50 1.31
CA VAL A 219 3.70 7.33 0.29
C VAL A 219 2.55 8.11 0.90
N LEU A 220 2.49 9.41 0.60
CA LEU A 220 1.29 10.22 0.80
C LEU A 220 0.61 10.49 -0.54
N ILE A 221 -0.67 10.13 -0.67
CA ILE A 221 -1.53 10.61 -1.75
C ILE A 221 -2.44 11.71 -1.18
N HIS A 222 -2.38 12.90 -1.78
CA HIS A 222 -3.18 14.03 -1.33
C HIS A 222 -3.79 14.84 -2.49
N CYS A 223 -4.88 15.54 -2.18
CA CYS A 223 -5.46 16.57 -3.03
C CYS A 223 -5.75 17.83 -2.19
N GLY A 224 -6.62 18.72 -2.66
CA GLY A 224 -7.00 19.94 -1.93
C GLY A 224 -7.66 19.61 -0.59
N ALA A 225 -8.83 18.97 -0.62
CA ALA A 225 -9.62 18.64 0.57
C ALA A 225 -9.33 17.24 1.16
N GLY A 226 -8.61 16.38 0.43
CA GLY A 226 -8.36 15.00 0.84
C GLY A 226 -9.65 14.18 0.99
N ALA A 227 -10.59 14.35 0.05
CA ALA A 227 -11.95 13.82 0.10
C ALA A 227 -12.37 13.10 -1.19
N SER A 228 -12.15 13.71 -2.37
CA SER A 228 -12.54 13.17 -3.67
C SER A 228 -11.32 12.63 -4.45
N ARG A 229 -10.61 13.45 -5.25
CA ARG A 229 -9.46 13.03 -6.10
C ARG A 229 -8.49 12.03 -5.45
N SER A 230 -7.88 12.40 -4.31
CA SER A 230 -6.90 11.53 -3.65
C SER A 230 -7.52 10.28 -3.04
N ALA A 231 -8.78 10.34 -2.60
CA ALA A 231 -9.49 9.17 -2.10
C ALA A 231 -9.81 8.19 -3.25
N THR A 232 -10.19 8.70 -4.42
CA THR A 232 -10.39 7.89 -5.63
C THR A 232 -9.11 7.13 -6.01
N LEU A 233 -7.96 7.80 -6.03
CA LEU A 233 -6.68 7.15 -6.32
C LEU A 233 -6.32 6.07 -5.28
N CYS A 234 -6.54 6.34 -3.98
CA CYS A 234 -6.37 5.32 -2.96
C CYS A 234 -7.34 4.14 -3.13
N ALA A 235 -8.59 4.40 -3.53
CA ALA A 235 -9.59 3.36 -3.77
C ALA A 235 -9.17 2.46 -4.95
N ALA A 236 -8.77 3.05 -6.07
CA ALA A 236 -8.27 2.32 -7.23
C ALA A 236 -7.05 1.45 -6.88
N TYR A 237 -6.10 1.99 -6.10
CA TYR A 237 -4.97 1.21 -5.60
C TYR A 237 -5.43 0.02 -4.75
N LEU A 238 -6.35 0.22 -3.80
CA LEU A 238 -6.88 -0.84 -2.95
C LEU A 238 -7.62 -1.91 -3.75
N MET A 239 -8.48 -1.53 -4.70
CA MET A 239 -9.20 -2.46 -5.57
C MET A 239 -8.25 -3.41 -6.29
N ARG A 240 -7.16 -2.88 -6.84
CA ARG A 240 -6.14 -3.69 -7.53
C ARG A 240 -5.27 -4.50 -6.57
N ALA A 241 -4.75 -3.88 -5.51
CA ALA A 241 -3.81 -4.52 -4.58
C ALA A 241 -4.45 -5.54 -3.62
N LYS A 242 -5.76 -5.43 -3.35
CA LYS A 242 -6.50 -6.29 -2.42
C LYS A 242 -7.59 -7.13 -3.08
N HIS A 243 -7.72 -7.01 -4.40
CA HIS A 243 -8.81 -7.60 -5.16
C HIS A 243 -10.21 -7.22 -4.67
N TRP A 244 -10.36 -5.98 -4.20
CA TRP A 244 -11.64 -5.48 -3.67
C TRP A 244 -12.54 -4.89 -4.77
N GLY A 245 -13.85 -4.96 -4.55
CA GLY A 245 -14.82 -4.17 -5.31
C GLY A 245 -14.79 -2.69 -4.88
N VAL A 246 -15.52 -1.86 -5.64
CA VAL A 246 -15.59 -0.41 -5.38
C VAL A 246 -16.15 -0.12 -3.98
N GLU A 247 -17.20 -0.83 -3.59
CA GLU A 247 -17.91 -0.67 -2.32
C GLU A 247 -16.99 -0.96 -1.14
N ASP A 248 -16.24 -2.07 -1.19
CA ASP A 248 -15.33 -2.48 -0.12
C ASP A 248 -14.18 -1.48 0.05
N ALA A 249 -13.58 -1.04 -1.07
CA ALA A 249 -12.51 -0.05 -1.04
C ALA A 249 -13.00 1.29 -0.46
N LEU A 250 -14.15 1.79 -0.89
CA LEU A 250 -14.70 3.05 -0.39
C LEU A 250 -15.19 2.95 1.06
N LYS A 251 -15.78 1.81 1.45
CA LYS A 251 -16.17 1.55 2.83
C LYS A 251 -14.95 1.58 3.75
N PHE A 252 -13.89 0.83 3.40
CA PHE A 252 -12.64 0.83 4.15
C PHE A 252 -12.05 2.24 4.29
N LEU A 253 -11.98 3.01 3.19
CA LEU A 253 -11.48 4.38 3.24
C LEU A 253 -12.35 5.30 4.11
N LYS A 254 -13.68 5.16 4.06
CA LYS A 254 -14.62 5.95 4.89
C LYS A 254 -14.51 5.61 6.38
N GLU A 255 -14.27 4.35 6.72
CA GLU A 255 -14.00 3.92 8.10
C GLU A 255 -12.73 4.56 8.66
N HIS A 256 -11.70 4.74 7.83
CA HIS A 256 -10.45 5.39 8.22
C HIS A 256 -10.51 6.93 8.13
N ARG A 257 -11.33 7.47 7.22
CA ARG A 257 -11.45 8.90 6.94
C ARG A 257 -12.87 9.25 6.51
N SER A 258 -13.70 9.66 7.46
CA SER A 258 -15.13 9.91 7.26
C SER A 258 -15.50 10.91 6.16
N LYS A 259 -14.59 11.83 5.81
CA LYS A 259 -14.79 12.81 4.72
C LYS A 259 -14.55 12.28 3.32
N VAL A 260 -14.19 11.00 3.15
CA VAL A 260 -14.04 10.37 1.84
C VAL A 260 -15.37 10.41 1.09
N ASN A 261 -15.36 11.11 -0.04
CA ASN A 261 -16.53 11.34 -0.88
C ASN A 261 -16.09 11.68 -2.31
N PRO A 262 -15.72 10.69 -3.15
CA PRO A 262 -15.49 10.90 -4.57
C PRO A 262 -16.68 11.55 -5.27
N ASN A 263 -16.42 12.42 -6.24
CA ASN A 263 -17.50 12.96 -7.07
C ASN A 263 -18.12 11.85 -7.97
N PRO A 264 -19.34 12.05 -8.52
CA PRO A 264 -20.02 11.02 -9.29
C PRO A 264 -19.25 10.49 -10.50
N GLY A 265 -18.52 11.34 -11.24
CA GLY A 265 -17.73 10.89 -12.38
C GLY A 265 -16.54 10.02 -11.99
N PHE A 266 -15.93 10.31 -10.84
CA PHE A 266 -14.88 9.47 -10.29
C PHE A 266 -15.41 8.13 -9.74
N LEU A 267 -16.65 8.10 -9.23
CA LEU A 267 -17.31 6.84 -8.90
C LEU A 267 -17.55 6.01 -10.15
N SER A 268 -18.06 6.60 -11.24
CA SER A 268 -18.19 5.92 -12.54
C SER A 268 -16.85 5.37 -13.02
N ALA A 269 -15.78 6.16 -12.93
CA ALA A 269 -14.43 5.72 -13.28
C ALA A 269 -13.95 4.52 -12.44
N LEU A 270 -14.28 4.47 -11.14
CA LEU A 270 -13.98 3.30 -10.30
C LEU A 270 -14.80 2.07 -10.70
N HIS A 271 -16.08 2.23 -11.04
CA HIS A 271 -16.90 1.10 -11.52
C HIS A 271 -16.40 0.57 -12.87
N GLU A 272 -16.07 1.45 -13.81
CA GLU A 272 -15.42 1.08 -15.08
C GLU A 272 -14.09 0.37 -14.84
N TYR A 273 -13.29 0.85 -13.89
CA TYR A 273 -12.05 0.20 -13.49
C TYR A 273 -12.29 -1.16 -12.83
N SER A 274 -13.36 -1.32 -12.04
CA SER A 274 -13.76 -2.63 -11.50
C SER A 274 -14.10 -3.60 -12.62
N CYS A 275 -14.90 -3.19 -13.61
CA CYS A 275 -15.20 -4.01 -14.78
C CYS A 275 -13.92 -4.39 -15.52
N PHE A 276 -13.01 -3.45 -15.76
CA PHE A 276 -11.71 -3.74 -16.35
C PHE A 276 -10.92 -4.74 -15.50
N LEU A 277 -10.82 -4.55 -14.19
CA LEU A 277 -10.14 -5.51 -13.31
C LEU A 277 -10.82 -6.87 -13.31
N ASP A 278 -12.15 -6.94 -13.39
CA ASP A 278 -12.94 -8.18 -13.41
C ASP A 278 -12.85 -8.91 -14.75
N GLU A 279 -12.88 -8.20 -15.87
CA GLU A 279 -12.62 -8.75 -17.21
C GLU A 279 -11.19 -9.32 -17.28
N ASN A 280 -10.20 -8.58 -16.78
CA ASN A 280 -8.83 -9.07 -16.65
C ASN A 280 -8.65 -10.07 -15.47
N ARG A 281 -9.69 -10.34 -14.67
CA ARG A 281 -9.75 -11.47 -13.71
C ARG A 281 -10.44 -12.69 -14.29
N LEU A 282 -11.40 -12.53 -15.19
CA LEU A 282 -12.17 -13.60 -15.83
C LEU A 282 -11.36 -14.37 -16.90
N ASP A 283 -10.19 -13.85 -17.28
CA ASP A 283 -9.13 -14.59 -17.97
C ASP A 283 -8.24 -15.41 -16.99
N VAL A 284 -8.60 -15.49 -15.70
CA VAL A 284 -8.06 -16.47 -14.76
C VAL A 284 -9.13 -17.53 -14.49
N PRO A 285 -9.04 -18.73 -15.10
CA PRO A 285 -9.97 -19.80 -14.80
C PRO A 285 -9.86 -20.22 -13.34
N THR A 286 -10.92 -19.98 -12.57
CA THR A 286 -11.15 -20.55 -11.24
C THR A 286 -11.45 -22.04 -11.38
N LYS A 287 -10.43 -22.84 -11.69
CA LYS A 287 -10.40 -24.27 -11.38
C LYS A 287 -8.96 -24.63 -11.08
N ALA A 288 -8.76 -25.19 -9.89
CA ALA A 288 -7.52 -25.83 -9.49
C ALA A 288 -7.04 -26.77 -10.60
N SER A 289 -6.00 -26.32 -11.30
CA SER A 289 -5.19 -27.09 -12.22
C SER A 289 -3.77 -26.62 -11.98
N SER A 290 -3.03 -27.44 -11.26
CA SER A 290 -1.59 -27.31 -11.06
C SER A 290 -0.86 -27.18 -12.40
N ALA A 291 -0.43 -25.97 -12.78
CA ALA A 291 0.86 -25.68 -13.46
C ALA A 291 0.90 -24.24 -14.00
N GLY A 292 1.94 -23.49 -13.63
CA GLY A 292 2.38 -22.28 -14.35
C GLY A 292 2.44 -21.00 -13.52
N ILE A 293 3.61 -20.74 -12.93
CA ILE A 293 4.02 -19.43 -12.42
C ILE A 293 3.89 -18.37 -13.55
N PRO A 294 3.52 -17.10 -13.27
CA PRO A 294 3.36 -16.08 -14.30
C PRO A 294 4.69 -15.73 -14.98
N TRP A 295 4.64 -15.61 -16.30
CA TRP A 295 5.77 -15.17 -17.13
C TRP A 295 5.74 -13.66 -17.30
N HIS A 296 6.92 -13.04 -17.25
CA HIS A 296 7.09 -11.61 -17.54
C HIS A 296 8.03 -11.41 -18.73
N LEU A 297 7.83 -10.28 -19.42
CA LEU A 297 8.61 -9.85 -20.55
C LEU A 297 9.30 -8.53 -20.20
N ASP A 298 10.61 -8.58 -19.98
CA ASP A 298 11.41 -7.41 -19.66
C ASP A 298 11.73 -6.63 -20.93
N ILE A 299 11.31 -5.38 -20.98
CA ILE A 299 11.57 -4.44 -22.06
C ILE A 299 12.95 -3.84 -21.84
N LEU A 300 13.92 -4.14 -22.73
CA LEU A 300 15.27 -3.61 -22.65
C LEU A 300 15.51 -2.56 -23.74
N LYS A 301 16.26 -1.50 -23.40
CA LYS A 301 16.80 -0.50 -24.34
C LYS A 301 18.29 -0.33 -24.09
N LYS A 302 19.14 -0.63 -25.08
CA LYS A 302 20.61 -0.66 -24.93
C LYS A 302 21.07 -1.49 -23.71
N GLU A 303 20.48 -2.68 -23.54
CA GLU A 303 20.76 -3.61 -22.42
C GLU A 303 20.22 -3.19 -21.03
N ASP A 304 19.69 -1.97 -20.89
CA ASP A 304 19.01 -1.55 -19.65
C ASP A 304 17.54 -1.98 -19.65
N SER A 305 17.07 -2.63 -18.58
CA SER A 305 15.65 -2.91 -18.37
C SER A 305 14.90 -1.61 -18.07
N ILE A 306 13.95 -1.26 -18.93
CA ILE A 306 13.16 -0.03 -18.89
C ILE A 306 11.70 -0.28 -18.50
N GLY A 307 11.31 -1.53 -18.28
CA GLY A 307 9.97 -1.93 -17.85
C GLY A 307 9.76 -3.42 -17.99
N SER A 308 8.68 -3.94 -17.43
CA SER A 308 8.31 -5.36 -17.53
C SER A 308 6.81 -5.47 -17.81
N VAL A 309 6.43 -6.35 -18.72
CA VAL A 309 5.02 -6.64 -19.02
C VAL A 309 4.69 -8.03 -18.52
N LEU A 310 3.63 -8.16 -17.72
CA LEU A 310 3.09 -9.45 -17.33
C LEU A 310 2.40 -10.09 -18.54
N LEU A 311 2.71 -11.34 -18.83
CA LEU A 311 2.04 -12.11 -19.88
C LEU A 311 0.78 -12.76 -19.32
N ASP A 312 -0.25 -11.94 -19.11
CA ASP A 312 -1.54 -12.30 -18.50
C ASP A 312 -2.62 -12.73 -19.50
N LYS A 313 -2.36 -12.63 -20.80
CA LYS A 313 -3.29 -13.04 -21.87
C LYS A 313 -2.78 -14.25 -22.64
N ASP A 314 -3.73 -15.05 -23.12
CA ASP A 314 -3.45 -16.19 -24.00
C ASP A 314 -2.97 -15.76 -25.38
N VAL A 315 -3.35 -14.55 -25.82
CA VAL A 315 -2.93 -13.99 -27.12
C VAL A 315 -2.42 -12.57 -26.91
N ILE A 316 -1.15 -12.34 -27.28
CA ILE A 316 -0.49 -11.03 -27.13
C ILE A 316 0.01 -10.58 -28.50
N SER A 317 -0.58 -9.52 -29.04
CA SER A 317 -0.19 -8.94 -30.32
C SER A 317 0.87 -7.84 -30.14
N PHE A 318 1.91 -7.89 -30.97
CA PHE A 318 2.95 -6.87 -31.07
C PHE A 318 2.81 -6.15 -32.41
N GLY A 319 2.91 -4.83 -32.39
CA GLY A 319 2.89 -4.04 -33.62
C GLY A 319 2.80 -2.54 -33.36
N ARG A 320 2.88 -1.75 -34.43
CA ARG A 320 2.75 -0.29 -34.36
C ARG A 320 1.29 0.17 -34.35
N GLY A 321 0.34 -0.72 -34.65
CA GLY A 321 -1.08 -0.41 -34.64
C GLY A 321 -1.57 -0.13 -33.22
N ALA A 322 -2.50 0.82 -33.07
CA ALA A 322 -3.11 1.12 -31.77
C ALA A 322 -4.00 -0.01 -31.23
N ASP A 323 -4.29 -1.00 -32.08
CA ASP A 323 -5.04 -2.23 -31.81
C ASP A 323 -4.13 -3.39 -31.35
N CYS A 324 -2.81 -3.18 -31.23
CA CYS A 324 -1.90 -4.15 -30.64
C CYS A 324 -1.89 -4.09 -29.12
N TYR A 325 -1.77 -5.24 -28.46
CA TYR A 325 -1.60 -5.31 -27.01
C TYR A 325 -0.29 -4.63 -26.57
N MET A 326 0.81 -4.90 -27.27
CA MET A 326 2.06 -4.15 -27.13
C MET A 326 2.29 -3.26 -28.35
N ILE A 327 2.08 -1.95 -28.14
CA ILE A 327 2.32 -0.93 -29.16
C ILE A 327 3.82 -0.61 -29.21
N LEU A 328 4.46 -0.97 -30.32
CA LEU A 328 5.87 -0.70 -30.58
C LEU A 328 5.98 0.42 -31.62
N ASP A 329 6.25 1.64 -31.15
CA ASP A 329 6.30 2.84 -32.00
C ASP A 329 7.61 2.94 -32.79
N HIS A 330 7.70 2.17 -33.88
CA HIS A 330 8.82 2.25 -34.80
C HIS A 330 8.42 1.97 -36.25
N THR A 331 8.94 2.74 -37.20
CA THR A 331 8.56 2.67 -38.62
C THR A 331 8.88 1.34 -39.30
N SER A 332 9.88 0.61 -38.80
CA SER A 332 10.21 -0.74 -39.29
C SER A 332 9.26 -1.82 -38.78
N ILE A 333 8.36 -1.50 -37.84
CA ILE A 333 7.41 -2.44 -37.24
C ILE A 333 6.07 -2.32 -37.97
N SER A 334 5.48 -3.48 -38.28
CA SER A 334 4.20 -3.59 -38.98
C SER A 334 3.06 -3.21 -38.02
N ARG A 335 1.92 -2.76 -38.56
CA ARG A 335 0.75 -2.43 -37.72
C ARG A 335 0.32 -3.63 -36.86
N GLN A 336 0.30 -4.81 -37.46
CA GLN A 336 0.19 -6.12 -36.81
C GLN A 336 1.46 -6.88 -37.20
N HIS A 337 2.40 -7.07 -36.27
CA HIS A 337 3.76 -7.54 -36.59
C HIS A 337 4.00 -8.99 -36.17
N ALA A 338 3.69 -9.33 -34.93
CA ALA A 338 3.84 -10.67 -34.40
C ALA A 338 2.79 -10.95 -33.34
N VAL A 339 2.56 -12.22 -33.05
CA VAL A 339 1.62 -12.66 -32.03
C VAL A 339 2.28 -13.73 -31.16
N LEU A 340 2.19 -13.55 -29.84
CA LEU A 340 2.43 -14.58 -28.86
C LEU A 340 1.12 -15.35 -28.60
N THR A 341 1.16 -16.67 -28.58
CA THR A 341 0.04 -17.52 -28.17
C THR A 341 0.45 -18.47 -27.06
N ARG A 342 -0.33 -18.54 -25.98
CA ARG A 342 -0.15 -19.52 -24.91
C ARG A 342 -0.67 -20.89 -25.37
N GLY A 343 0.17 -21.90 -25.27
CA GLY A 343 -0.19 -23.30 -25.52
C GLY A 343 -0.80 -23.97 -24.27
N GLU A 344 -1.36 -25.16 -24.47
CA GLU A 344 -2.06 -25.94 -23.42
C GLU A 344 -1.19 -26.24 -22.18
N ASN A 345 0.13 -26.28 -22.35
CA ASN A 345 1.09 -26.54 -21.27
C ASN A 345 1.63 -25.26 -20.59
N GLY A 346 1.07 -24.09 -20.90
CA GLY A 346 1.52 -22.79 -20.38
C GLY A 346 2.78 -22.23 -21.07
N GLU A 347 3.28 -22.91 -22.11
CA GLU A 347 4.36 -22.46 -22.98
C GLU A 347 3.87 -21.35 -23.92
N PHE A 348 4.72 -20.36 -24.23
CA PHE A 348 4.38 -19.32 -25.20
C PHE A 348 5.01 -19.60 -26.55
N LYS A 349 4.22 -19.45 -27.62
CA LYS A 349 4.65 -19.59 -29.01
C LYS A 349 4.63 -18.22 -29.68
N LEU A 350 5.74 -17.81 -30.27
CA LEU A 350 5.82 -16.60 -31.07
C LEU A 350 5.62 -16.92 -32.55
N VAL A 351 4.75 -16.17 -33.19
CA VAL A 351 4.46 -16.27 -34.62
C VAL A 351 4.66 -14.90 -35.28
N ASP A 352 5.48 -14.85 -36.33
CA ASP A 352 5.56 -13.67 -37.18
C ASP A 352 4.29 -13.53 -38.01
N ASN A 353 3.60 -12.39 -37.89
CA ASN A 353 2.33 -12.13 -38.59
C ASN A 353 2.58 -11.47 -39.94
N HIS A 354 3.39 -12.12 -40.78
CA HIS A 354 3.78 -11.64 -42.11
C HIS A 354 4.41 -10.24 -42.08
N SER A 355 5.32 -10.01 -41.13
CA SER A 355 5.90 -8.70 -40.96
C SER A 355 6.82 -8.30 -42.12
N THR A 356 6.93 -6.98 -42.38
CA THR A 356 7.74 -6.47 -43.50
C THR A 356 9.23 -6.67 -43.26
N HIS A 357 9.69 -6.47 -42.02
CA HIS A 357 11.12 -6.48 -41.65
C HIS A 357 11.52 -7.67 -40.77
N GLY A 358 10.62 -8.63 -40.57
CA GLY A 358 10.87 -9.87 -39.84
C GLY A 358 10.84 -9.75 -38.32
N THR A 359 10.53 -10.88 -37.68
CA THR A 359 10.67 -11.11 -36.24
C THR A 359 11.89 -11.99 -35.99
N PHE A 360 12.61 -11.74 -34.90
CA PHE A 360 13.83 -12.46 -34.54
C PHE A 360 13.77 -12.99 -33.10
N VAL A 361 14.31 -14.19 -32.89
CA VAL A 361 14.47 -14.82 -31.57
C VAL A 361 15.95 -15.19 -31.42
N ASN A 362 16.60 -14.70 -30.36
CA ASN A 362 18.03 -14.90 -30.11
C ASN A 362 18.91 -14.55 -31.33
N GLY A 363 18.54 -13.49 -32.05
CA GLY A 363 19.25 -13.02 -33.24
C GLY A 363 18.89 -13.76 -34.55
N ASN A 364 18.20 -14.90 -34.49
CA ASN A 364 17.80 -15.67 -35.66
C ASN A 364 16.44 -15.23 -36.18
N VAL A 365 16.29 -15.10 -37.50
CA VAL A 365 15.01 -14.71 -38.12
C VAL A 365 14.00 -15.86 -38.07
N LEU A 366 12.76 -15.53 -37.67
CA LEU A 366 11.64 -16.46 -37.77
C LEU A 366 11.22 -16.61 -39.24
N SER A 367 11.07 -17.87 -39.67
CA SER A 367 10.48 -18.15 -40.98
C SER A 367 9.03 -17.67 -40.99
N ARG A 368 8.60 -17.02 -42.07
CA ARG A 368 7.24 -16.44 -42.17
C ARG A 368 6.17 -17.51 -41.94
N GLY A 369 5.29 -17.29 -40.97
CA GLY A 369 4.21 -18.21 -40.59
C GLY A 369 4.66 -19.41 -39.73
N ALA A 370 5.95 -19.54 -39.41
CA ALA A 370 6.43 -20.55 -38.47
C ALA A 370 6.25 -20.06 -37.02
N ALA A 371 5.78 -20.96 -36.15
CA ALA A 371 5.70 -20.74 -34.72
C ALA A 371 6.95 -21.27 -34.02
N VAL A 372 7.51 -20.51 -33.09
CA VAL A 372 8.59 -20.98 -32.21
C VAL A 372 8.14 -20.91 -30.76
N VAL A 373 8.33 -22.02 -30.04
CA VAL A 373 8.13 -22.07 -28.59
C VAL A 373 9.27 -21.32 -27.92
N LEU A 374 8.93 -20.33 -27.10
CA LEU A 374 9.87 -19.53 -26.34
C LEU A 374 10.27 -20.23 -25.04
N LYS A 375 11.50 -19.97 -24.61
CA LYS A 375 12.09 -20.44 -23.36
C LYS A 375 12.54 -19.26 -22.51
N GLN A 376 12.69 -19.48 -21.21
CA GLN A 376 13.23 -18.47 -20.31
C GLN A 376 14.60 -17.99 -20.81
N GLY A 377 14.81 -16.67 -20.80
CA GLY A 377 16.01 -16.01 -21.31
C GLY A 377 16.02 -15.77 -22.82
N ASP A 378 15.00 -16.20 -23.57
CA ASP A 378 14.92 -15.90 -25.00
C ASP A 378 14.72 -14.41 -25.23
N ILE A 379 15.48 -13.87 -26.19
CA ILE A 379 15.48 -12.47 -26.55
C ILE A 379 14.69 -12.27 -27.85
N LEU A 380 13.58 -11.53 -27.78
CA LEU A 380 12.75 -11.21 -28.95
C LEU A 380 13.12 -9.84 -29.53
N ARG A 381 13.10 -9.73 -30.86
CA ARG A 381 13.34 -8.47 -31.58
C ARG A 381 12.40 -8.36 -32.79
N PHE A 382 11.81 -7.19 -32.99
CA PHE A 382 10.83 -6.93 -34.05
C PHE A 382 11.32 -5.88 -35.05
N GLY A 383 11.26 -6.21 -36.34
CA GLY A 383 11.64 -5.34 -37.46
C GLY A 383 13.15 -5.10 -37.62
N ALA A 384 13.51 -4.12 -38.46
CA ALA A 384 14.89 -3.78 -38.79
C ALA A 384 15.18 -2.30 -38.50
N SER A 385 15.91 -2.01 -37.42
CA SER A 385 16.52 -0.69 -37.20
C SER A 385 17.99 -0.75 -37.59
N THR A 386 18.47 0.18 -38.41
CA THR A 386 19.90 0.31 -38.76
C THR A 386 20.69 1.12 -37.74
N ARG A 387 20.04 1.57 -36.66
CA ARG A 387 20.66 2.31 -35.56
C ARG A 387 20.71 1.41 -34.33
N THR A 388 21.91 1.17 -33.82
CA THR A 388 22.21 0.37 -32.62
C THR A 388 21.57 0.89 -31.32
N GLU A 389 20.87 2.02 -31.37
CA GLU A 389 20.35 2.74 -30.19
C GLU A 389 18.83 2.65 -30.01
N SER A 390 18.12 1.92 -30.88
CA SER A 390 16.66 1.88 -30.93
C SER A 390 16.14 0.45 -30.91
N TRP A 391 16.54 -0.33 -29.91
CA TRP A 391 16.08 -1.70 -29.76
C TRP A 391 15.14 -1.80 -28.56
N VAL A 392 14.06 -2.56 -28.74
CA VAL A 392 13.33 -3.18 -27.65
C VAL A 392 13.72 -4.64 -27.69
N TYR A 393 14.55 -5.06 -26.74
CA TYR A 393 14.79 -6.47 -26.49
C TYR A 393 13.79 -6.92 -25.45
N LEU A 394 13.30 -8.14 -25.59
CA LEU A 394 12.33 -8.70 -24.68
C LEU A 394 12.91 -9.98 -24.11
N GLU A 395 13.27 -9.97 -22.83
CA GLU A 395 13.78 -11.15 -22.13
C GLU A 395 12.64 -11.82 -21.36
N LEU A 396 12.45 -13.11 -21.58
CA LEU A 396 11.44 -13.89 -20.91
C LEU A 396 11.95 -14.35 -19.54
N LEU A 397 11.37 -13.85 -18.43
CA LEU A 397 11.78 -14.22 -17.06
C LEU A 397 10.69 -15.05 -16.34
N HIS A 398 11.13 -16.05 -15.57
CA HIS A 398 10.27 -16.85 -14.68
C HIS A 398 10.26 -16.24 -13.27
N ALA A 399 9.09 -16.05 -12.67
CA ALA A 399 8.98 -15.59 -11.28
C ALA A 399 9.32 -16.73 -10.30
N LEU A 400 10.50 -16.74 -9.67
CA LEU A 400 10.66 -17.48 -8.43
C LEU A 400 9.81 -16.77 -7.36
N PHE A 401 8.61 -17.28 -7.09
CA PHE A 401 7.88 -16.86 -5.91
C PHE A 401 8.71 -17.21 -4.68
N GLY A 402 8.92 -16.19 -3.85
CA GLY A 402 9.49 -16.33 -2.51
C GLY A 402 8.72 -17.40 -1.74
N GLU A 403 9.49 -18.26 -1.10
CA GLU A 403 9.01 -19.30 -0.22
C GLU A 403 8.01 -18.75 0.80
N ASP A 404 6.97 -19.55 1.01
CA ASP A 404 6.16 -19.56 2.22
C ASP A 404 7.05 -19.44 3.47
N ILE A 405 7.08 -18.26 4.09
CA ILE A 405 7.41 -18.16 5.51
C ILE A 405 6.08 -18.30 6.23
N GLY A 406 5.76 -19.56 6.51
CA GLY A 406 4.49 -20.01 7.07
C GLY A 406 4.11 -19.32 8.39
N PHE A 407 2.80 -19.12 8.52
CA PHE A 407 2.16 -18.97 9.82
C PHE A 407 2.31 -20.27 10.62
N ARG A 408 3.08 -20.20 11.71
CA ARG A 408 2.78 -20.86 12.98
C ARG A 408 3.11 -19.91 14.11
#